data_AF-A0A2H5E1U4-F1
#
_entry.id   AF-A0A2H5E1U4-F1
#
_cell.length_a   1.000
_cell.length_b   1.000
_cell.length_c   1.000
_cell.angle_alpha   90.00
_cell.angle_beta   90.00
_cell.angle_gamma   90.00
#
_symmetry.space_group_name_H-M   'P 1'
#
loop_
_entity.id
_entity.type
_entity.pdbx_description
1 polymer ?
#
loop_
_entity_poly.entity_id
_entity_poly.type
_entity_poly.pdbx_seq_one_letter_code
_entity_poly.pdbx_strand_id
1 'polypeptide(L)'
;MAHSTAVNVPAKQEIEAVNGTIKQLKDYQSKNWAIGLNGDDLAPDGFLAFFNERQLPFSYYVRAQGVSVGEPSAYQADIDTLNHYIALIRSSEGIAVHGAIEQLNRYKANNWAIGLNGSTLQPDDFLPFFATRGVPFAYYVRSGGVELGTPSAYDSNIKALQQYLNSL
;
A
#
# COMPACT_ATOMS: atom_id res chain seq x y z
N MET A 1 -12.69 14.54 14.22
CA MET A 1 -11.88 14.11 13.07
C MET A 1 -11.22 12.82 13.48
N ALA A 2 -11.67 11.69 12.93
CA ALA A 2 -11.06 10.40 13.26
C ALA A 2 -9.69 10.36 12.58
N HIS A 3 -8.63 10.31 13.39
CA HIS A 3 -7.34 9.90 12.89
C HIS A 3 -7.50 8.44 12.47
N SER A 4 -7.60 8.19 11.17
CA SER A 4 -7.29 6.88 10.62
C SER A 4 -5.84 6.61 10.99
N THR A 5 -5.61 5.84 12.04
CA THR A 5 -4.38 5.06 12.20
C THR A 5 -4.37 4.05 11.05
N ALA A 6 -4.09 4.53 9.85
CA ALA A 6 -3.56 3.70 8.80
C ALA A 6 -2.26 3.14 9.38
N VAL A 7 -2.31 1.89 9.84
CA VAL A 7 -1.09 1.10 10.03
C VAL A 7 -0.32 1.31 8.74
N ASN A 8 0.88 1.90 8.82
CA ASN A 8 1.70 2.25 7.67
C ASN A 8 2.26 0.96 7.04
N VAL A 9 1.35 0.12 6.53
CA VAL A 9 1.67 -1.05 5.72
C VAL A 9 2.09 -0.49 4.37
N PRO A 10 3.31 -0.80 3.90
CA PRO A 10 3.74 -0.39 2.57
C PRO A 10 2.69 -0.78 1.53
N ALA A 11 2.35 0.15 0.62
CA ALA A 11 1.28 -0.02 -0.37
C ALA A 11 1.36 -1.37 -1.09
N LYS A 12 2.58 -1.81 -1.43
CA LYS A 12 2.85 -3.12 -2.03
C LYS A 12 2.39 -4.30 -1.16
N GLN A 13 2.73 -4.30 0.13
CA GLN A 13 2.35 -5.38 1.06
C GLN A 13 0.82 -5.43 1.22
N GLU A 14 0.17 -4.27 1.28
CA GLU A 14 -1.28 -4.20 1.41
C GLU A 14 -1.97 -4.71 0.13
N ILE A 15 -1.51 -4.31 -1.05
CA ILE A 15 -2.01 -4.82 -2.34
C ILE A 15 -1.80 -6.35 -2.44
N GLU A 16 -0.66 -6.87 -2.00
CA GLU A 16 -0.38 -8.31 -1.96
C GLU A 16 -1.35 -9.05 -1.03
N ALA A 17 -1.60 -8.52 0.17
CA ALA A 17 -2.56 -9.08 1.13
C ALA A 17 -3.98 -9.12 0.54
N VAL A 18 -4.44 -8.01 -0.05
CA VAL A 18 -5.77 -7.91 -0.66
C VAL A 18 -5.91 -8.89 -1.84
N ASN A 19 -4.90 -8.99 -2.71
CA ASN A 19 -4.88 -9.98 -3.79
C ASN A 19 -4.94 -11.42 -3.27
N GLY A 20 -4.27 -11.70 -2.14
CA GLY A 20 -4.37 -12.97 -1.43
C GLY A 20 -5.80 -13.29 -1.00
N THR A 21 -6.48 -12.32 -0.38
CA THR A 21 -7.88 -12.45 0.03
C THR A 21 -8.82 -12.65 -1.16
N ILE A 22 -8.64 -11.90 -2.26
CA ILE A 22 -9.41 -12.10 -3.50
C ILE A 22 -9.23 -13.53 -4.03
N LYS A 23 -8.01 -14.06 -4.02
CA LYS A 23 -7.74 -15.44 -4.47
C LYS A 23 -8.46 -16.45 -3.58
N GLN A 24 -8.47 -16.25 -2.28
CA GLN A 24 -9.20 -17.10 -1.34
C GLN A 24 -10.72 -17.01 -1.53
N LEU A 25 -11.28 -15.82 -1.73
CA LEU A 25 -12.71 -15.64 -2.05
C LEU A 25 -13.10 -16.40 -3.32
N LYS A 26 -12.28 -16.35 -4.38
CA LYS A 26 -12.52 -17.11 -5.63
C LYS A 26 -12.46 -18.62 -5.41
N ASP A 27 -11.54 -19.10 -4.56
CA ASP A 27 -11.47 -20.52 -4.20
C ASP A 27 -12.74 -20.96 -3.44
N TYR A 28 -13.19 -20.17 -2.46
CA TYR A 28 -14.42 -20.42 -1.71
C TYR A 28 -15.66 -20.38 -2.61
N GLN A 29 -15.72 -19.41 -3.53
CA GLN A 29 -16.79 -19.30 -4.53
C GLN A 29 -16.88 -20.56 -5.39
N SER A 30 -15.73 -21.09 -5.86
CA SER A 30 -15.70 -22.30 -6.69
C SER A 30 -16.22 -23.55 -5.97
N LYS A 31 -16.15 -23.55 -4.64
CA LYS A 31 -16.61 -24.63 -3.76
C LYS A 31 -17.98 -24.36 -3.14
N ASN A 32 -18.56 -23.20 -3.43
CA ASN A 32 -19.80 -22.72 -2.84
C ASN A 32 -19.78 -22.78 -1.30
N TRP A 33 -18.65 -22.43 -0.69
CA TRP A 33 -18.50 -22.42 0.76
C TRP A 33 -19.18 -21.20 1.41
N ALA A 34 -19.33 -21.20 2.73
CA ALA A 34 -19.83 -20.01 3.43
C ALA A 34 -18.70 -18.98 3.60
N ILE A 35 -19.05 -17.70 3.61
CA ILE A 35 -18.17 -16.57 3.95
C ILE A 35 -18.87 -15.62 4.91
N GLY A 36 -18.08 -15.02 5.81
CA GLY A 36 -18.50 -14.12 6.86
C GLY A 36 -18.61 -14.81 8.22
N LEU A 37 -19.22 -16.00 8.26
CA LEU A 37 -19.36 -16.82 9.46
C LEU A 37 -19.00 -18.28 9.16
N ASN A 38 -18.28 -18.92 10.07
CA ASN A 38 -17.91 -20.33 9.97
C ASN A 38 -19.15 -21.24 10.10
N GLY A 39 -19.16 -22.37 9.37
CA GLY A 39 -20.29 -23.29 9.37
C GLY A 39 -20.48 -24.11 10.66
N ASP A 40 -19.44 -24.24 11.47
CA ASP A 40 -19.42 -25.10 12.66
C ASP A 40 -19.95 -24.40 13.92
N ASP A 41 -19.63 -23.13 14.11
CA ASP A 41 -19.94 -22.35 15.33
C ASP A 41 -20.52 -20.96 15.05
N LEU A 42 -20.72 -20.59 13.78
CA LEU A 42 -21.13 -19.26 13.35
C LEU A 42 -20.23 -18.13 13.88
N ALA A 43 -18.96 -18.42 14.18
CA ALA A 43 -17.98 -17.39 14.51
C ALA A 43 -17.55 -16.60 13.27
N PRO A 44 -17.21 -15.29 13.41
CA PRO A 44 -16.61 -14.51 12.34
C PRO A 44 -15.42 -15.21 11.70
N ASP A 45 -15.41 -15.29 10.38
CA ASP A 45 -14.31 -15.89 9.65
C ASP A 45 -13.17 -14.88 9.36
N GLY A 46 -12.10 -15.38 8.74
CA GLY A 46 -10.96 -14.55 8.34
C GLY A 46 -11.30 -13.48 7.31
N PHE A 47 -12.32 -13.67 6.47
CA PHE A 47 -12.75 -12.67 5.50
C PHE A 47 -13.40 -11.49 6.20
N LEU A 48 -14.36 -11.75 7.09
CA LEU A 48 -15.03 -10.70 7.84
C LEU A 48 -14.04 -9.90 8.69
N ALA A 49 -13.10 -10.58 9.36
CA ALA A 49 -12.03 -9.91 10.10
C ALA A 49 -11.19 -8.99 9.19
N PHE A 50 -10.75 -9.50 8.03
CA PHE A 50 -9.94 -8.75 7.07
C PHE A 50 -10.62 -7.47 6.58
N PHE A 51 -11.91 -7.55 6.26
CA PHE A 51 -12.70 -6.40 5.83
C PHE A 51 -12.94 -5.40 6.98
N ASN A 52 -13.26 -5.88 8.17
CA ASN A 52 -13.51 -5.02 9.34
C ASN A 52 -12.27 -4.24 9.77
N GLU A 53 -11.08 -4.87 9.78
CA GLU A 53 -9.81 -4.20 10.08
C GLU A 53 -9.54 -3.02 9.13
N ARG A 54 -10.02 -3.12 7.89
CA ARG A 54 -9.89 -2.10 6.84
C ARG A 54 -11.10 -1.19 6.72
N GLN A 55 -12.11 -1.38 7.57
CA GLN A 55 -13.38 -0.66 7.54
C GLN A 55 -14.07 -0.74 6.16
N LEU A 56 -13.97 -1.89 5.50
CA LEU A 56 -14.58 -2.13 4.19
C LEU A 56 -15.96 -2.77 4.34
N PRO A 57 -16.92 -2.46 3.44
CA PRO A 57 -18.20 -3.14 3.42
C PRO A 57 -18.04 -4.62 3.06
N PHE A 58 -18.75 -5.50 3.76
CA PHE A 58 -18.69 -6.95 3.56
C PHE A 58 -20.07 -7.54 3.32
N SER A 59 -20.17 -8.47 2.37
CA SER A 59 -21.40 -9.17 2.00
C SER A 59 -21.36 -10.61 2.50
N TYR A 60 -22.32 -10.97 3.36
CA TYR A 60 -22.38 -12.32 3.93
C TYR A 60 -22.94 -13.32 2.92
N TYR A 61 -22.39 -14.54 2.93
CA TYR A 61 -23.01 -15.70 2.31
C TYR A 61 -22.87 -16.90 3.23
N VAL A 62 -23.95 -17.23 3.95
CA VAL A 62 -23.95 -18.29 4.97
C VAL A 62 -25.01 -19.34 4.61
N ARG A 63 -24.62 -20.61 4.70
CA ARG A 63 -25.48 -21.78 4.50
C ARG A 63 -25.11 -22.85 5.54
N ALA A 64 -25.55 -22.69 6.78
CA ALA A 64 -25.21 -23.61 7.87
C ALA A 64 -26.27 -23.61 8.97
N GLN A 65 -26.43 -24.73 9.68
CA GLN A 65 -27.28 -24.85 10.89
C GLN A 65 -28.72 -24.32 10.73
N GLY A 66 -29.33 -24.49 9.56
CA GLY A 66 -30.67 -23.97 9.27
C GLY A 66 -30.74 -22.46 9.03
N VAL A 67 -29.59 -21.77 9.05
CA VAL A 67 -29.44 -20.35 8.74
C VAL A 67 -29.01 -20.20 7.28
N SER A 68 -29.73 -19.35 6.56
CA SER A 68 -29.42 -18.94 5.19
C SER A 68 -29.39 -17.43 5.12
N VAL A 69 -28.22 -16.85 4.90
CA VAL A 69 -28.01 -15.39 4.80
C VAL A 69 -27.33 -15.06 3.49
N GLY A 70 -27.84 -14.03 2.82
CA GLY A 70 -27.28 -13.51 1.56
C GLY A 70 -27.36 -14.47 0.38
N GLU A 71 -26.72 -14.09 -0.72
CA GLU A 71 -26.76 -14.79 -2.00
C GLU A 71 -25.33 -15.03 -2.52
N PRO A 72 -25.10 -16.00 -3.43
CA PRO A 72 -23.78 -16.25 -4.02
C PRO A 72 -23.16 -15.03 -4.72
N SER A 73 -23.93 -13.99 -5.03
CA SER A 73 -23.43 -12.71 -5.53
C SER A 73 -22.56 -11.95 -4.52
N ALA A 74 -22.63 -12.29 -3.22
CA ALA A 74 -21.79 -11.72 -2.17
C ALA A 74 -20.29 -11.81 -2.50
N TYR A 75 -19.85 -12.96 -3.04
CA TYR A 75 -18.47 -13.14 -3.50
C TYR A 75 -18.01 -12.06 -4.47
N GLN A 76 -18.83 -11.76 -5.47
CA GLN A 76 -18.49 -10.75 -6.47
C GLN A 76 -18.49 -9.35 -5.86
N ALA A 77 -19.46 -9.03 -4.99
CA ALA A 77 -19.52 -7.75 -4.31
C ALA A 77 -18.29 -7.49 -3.42
N ASP A 78 -17.83 -8.52 -2.71
CA ASP A 78 -16.63 -8.45 -1.88
C ASP A 78 -15.35 -8.33 -2.72
N ILE A 79 -15.24 -9.10 -3.81
CA ILE A 79 -14.12 -8.98 -4.76
C ILE A 79 -14.08 -7.58 -5.39
N ASP A 80 -15.21 -7.01 -5.78
CA ASP A 80 -15.29 -5.66 -6.34
C ASP A 80 -14.89 -4.59 -5.32
N THR A 81 -15.32 -4.75 -4.07
CA THR A 81 -14.90 -3.89 -2.95
C THR A 81 -13.38 -3.93 -2.78
N LEU A 82 -12.77 -5.12 -2.78
CA LEU A 82 -11.31 -5.26 -2.66
C LEU A 82 -10.56 -4.71 -3.87
N ASN A 83 -11.06 -4.89 -5.09
CA ASN A 83 -10.47 -4.31 -6.30
C ASN A 83 -10.52 -2.78 -6.27
N HIS A 84 -11.64 -2.21 -5.82
CA HIS A 84 -11.76 -0.76 -5.64
C HIS A 84 -10.78 -0.25 -4.59
N TYR A 85 -10.64 -0.97 -3.48
CA TYR A 85 -9.68 -0.64 -2.43
C TYR A 85 -8.22 -0.65 -2.93
N ILE A 86 -7.82 -1.66 -3.72
CA ILE A 86 -6.50 -1.68 -4.40
C ILE A 86 -6.31 -0.45 -5.28
N ALA A 87 -7.32 -0.06 -6.06
CA ALA A 87 -7.23 1.11 -6.93
C ALA A 87 -7.02 2.41 -6.14
N LEU A 88 -7.67 2.55 -4.98
CA LEU A 88 -7.46 3.69 -4.08
C LEU A 88 -6.03 3.72 -3.51
N ILE A 89 -5.51 2.57 -3.07
CA ILE A 89 -4.11 2.47 -2.60
C ILE A 89 -3.14 2.89 -3.70
N ARG A 90 -3.29 2.34 -4.92
CA ARG A 90 -2.45 2.69 -6.07
C ARG A 90 -2.52 4.18 -6.41
N SER A 91 -3.72 4.76 -6.39
CA SER A 91 -3.91 6.18 -6.66
C SER A 91 -3.22 7.07 -5.61
N SER A 92 -3.45 6.80 -4.32
CA SER A 92 -2.84 7.55 -3.22
C SER A 92 -1.32 7.45 -3.25
N GLU A 93 -0.79 6.24 -3.47
CA GLU A 93 0.66 6.02 -3.54
C GLU A 93 1.28 6.66 -4.79
N GLY A 94 0.57 6.61 -5.93
CA GLY A 94 0.93 7.33 -7.15
C GLY A 94 1.11 8.82 -6.91
N ILE A 95 0.14 9.47 -6.25
CA ILE A 95 0.22 10.90 -5.90
C ILE A 95 1.44 11.18 -5.03
N ALA A 96 1.66 10.38 -3.98
CA ALA A 96 2.80 10.57 -3.07
C ALA A 96 4.15 10.45 -3.79
N VAL A 97 4.31 9.44 -4.65
CA VAL A 97 5.56 9.22 -5.39
C VAL A 97 5.78 10.29 -6.46
N HIS A 98 4.74 10.71 -7.18
CA HIS A 98 4.85 11.82 -8.12
C HIS A 98 5.27 13.11 -7.44
N GLY A 99 4.71 13.42 -6.26
CA GLY A 99 5.15 14.56 -5.45
C GLY A 99 6.64 14.48 -5.05
N ALA A 100 7.11 13.31 -4.64
CA ALA A 100 8.53 13.10 -4.32
C ALA A 100 9.44 13.27 -5.56
N ILE A 101 9.01 12.81 -6.73
CA ILE A 101 9.74 13.00 -8.01
C ILE A 101 9.80 14.48 -8.38
N GLU A 102 8.69 15.22 -8.24
CA GLU A 102 8.67 16.67 -8.47
C GLU A 102 9.62 17.40 -7.52
N GLN A 103 9.63 17.02 -6.25
CA GLN A 103 10.57 17.56 -5.27
C GLN A 103 12.02 17.25 -5.63
N LEU A 104 12.35 16.02 -6.03
CA LEU A 104 13.69 15.65 -6.51
C LEU A 104 14.11 16.46 -7.74
N ASN A 105 13.21 16.69 -8.70
CA ASN A 105 13.48 17.54 -9.86
C ASN A 105 13.76 18.99 -9.48
N ARG A 106 13.02 19.52 -8.50
CA ARG A 106 13.28 20.86 -7.95
C ARG A 106 14.65 20.92 -7.26
N TYR A 107 14.99 19.92 -6.46
CA TYR A 107 16.30 19.86 -5.81
C TYR A 107 17.43 19.73 -6.83
N LYS A 108 17.25 18.93 -7.88
CA LYS A 108 18.17 18.81 -9.02
C LYS A 108 18.40 20.14 -9.71
N ALA A 109 17.33 20.88 -10.02
CA ALA A 109 17.42 22.18 -10.68
C ALA A 109 18.19 23.24 -9.84
N ASN A 110 18.15 23.11 -8.51
CA ASN A 110 18.84 24.01 -7.59
C ASN A 110 20.15 23.44 -7.02
N ASN A 111 20.53 22.22 -7.44
CA ASN A 111 21.69 21.50 -6.94
C ASN A 111 21.73 21.39 -5.40
N TRP A 112 20.58 21.14 -4.76
CA TRP A 112 20.45 21.02 -3.30
C TRP A 112 20.74 19.62 -2.79
N ALA A 113 21.38 19.53 -1.62
CA ALA A 113 21.66 18.23 -0.99
C ALA A 113 20.38 17.40 -0.78
N ILE A 114 20.51 16.07 -0.94
CA ILE A 114 19.47 15.06 -0.68
C ILE A 114 20.03 13.93 0.19
N GLY A 115 19.19 13.40 1.07
CA GLY A 115 19.53 12.39 2.08
C GLY A 115 20.01 13.00 3.39
N LEU A 116 20.78 14.09 3.34
CA LEU A 116 21.13 14.90 4.51
C LEU A 116 20.99 16.37 4.17
N ASN A 117 20.36 17.14 5.06
CA ASN A 117 20.26 18.59 4.90
C ASN A 117 21.66 19.23 4.87
N GLY A 118 21.90 20.10 3.89
CA GLY A 118 23.17 20.78 3.70
C GLY A 118 23.60 21.67 4.88
N SER A 119 22.72 22.13 5.76
CA SER A 119 23.13 22.98 6.90
C SER A 119 23.25 22.22 8.22
N THR A 120 22.42 21.20 8.45
CA THR A 120 22.35 20.48 9.73
C THR A 120 22.90 19.06 9.68
N LEU A 121 23.15 18.52 8.47
CA LEU A 121 23.47 17.10 8.22
C LEU A 121 22.46 16.12 8.84
N GLN A 122 21.23 16.56 9.10
CA GLN A 122 20.15 15.69 9.54
C GLN A 122 19.48 15.01 8.34
N PRO A 123 18.96 13.78 8.50
CA PRO A 123 18.09 13.13 7.54
C PRO A 123 17.01 14.09 7.01
N ASP A 124 16.89 14.19 5.69
CA ASP A 124 15.75 14.86 5.09
C ASP A 124 14.57 13.90 4.92
N ASP A 125 13.43 14.43 4.47
CA ASP A 125 12.19 13.67 4.32
C ASP A 125 12.26 12.59 3.23
N PHE A 126 13.28 12.60 2.35
CA PHE A 126 13.43 11.55 1.34
C PHE A 126 13.82 10.21 1.97
N LEU A 127 14.65 10.21 3.01
CA LEU A 127 15.09 8.96 3.65
C LEU A 127 13.93 8.11 4.19
N PRO A 128 13.05 8.61 5.08
CA PRO A 128 11.91 7.83 5.55
C PRO A 128 10.92 7.50 4.42
N PHE A 129 10.79 8.38 3.41
CA PHE A 129 9.93 8.15 2.25
C PHE A 129 10.36 6.93 1.42
N PHE A 130 11.65 6.81 1.11
CA PHE A 130 12.23 5.69 0.37
C PHE A 130 12.28 4.42 1.23
N ALA A 131 12.65 4.55 2.51
CA ALA A 131 12.77 3.41 3.43
C ALA A 131 11.44 2.70 3.64
N THR A 132 10.34 3.44 3.84
CA THR A 132 8.99 2.88 3.99
C THR A 132 8.58 2.03 2.78
N ARG A 133 9.08 2.37 1.59
CA ARG A 133 8.74 1.69 0.33
C ARG A 133 9.72 0.59 -0.05
N GLY A 134 10.79 0.41 0.74
CA GLY A 134 11.89 -0.49 0.39
C GLY A 134 12.61 -0.10 -0.91
N VAL A 135 12.56 1.18 -1.30
CA VAL A 135 13.16 1.66 -2.55
C VAL A 135 14.60 2.09 -2.27
N PRO A 136 15.58 1.65 -3.08
CA PRO A 136 16.97 2.10 -2.94
C PRO A 136 17.09 3.62 -3.05
N PHE A 137 17.90 4.21 -2.19
CA PHE A 137 18.16 5.65 -2.17
C PHE A 137 19.65 5.94 -2.38
N ALA A 138 19.94 6.86 -3.30
CA ALA A 138 21.27 7.41 -3.55
C ALA A 138 21.39 8.80 -2.92
N TYR A 139 22.44 9.01 -2.14
CA TYR A 139 22.73 10.27 -1.47
C TYR A 139 23.45 11.25 -2.41
N TYR A 140 23.20 12.54 -2.20
CA TYR A 140 24.03 13.60 -2.76
C TYR A 140 24.14 14.75 -1.76
N VAL A 141 25.32 14.93 -1.17
CA VAL A 141 25.58 15.94 -0.14
C VAL A 141 26.85 16.70 -0.50
N ARG A 142 26.78 18.03 -0.42
CA ARG A 142 27.94 18.92 -0.54
C ARG A 142 27.84 20.00 0.53
N SER A 143 28.36 19.75 1.72
CA SER A 143 28.41 20.77 2.77
C SER A 143 29.45 20.50 3.85
N GLY A 144 30.02 21.57 4.41
CA GLY A 144 30.83 21.51 5.63
C GLY A 144 32.08 20.63 5.54
N GLY A 145 32.62 20.43 4.33
CA GLY A 145 33.75 19.52 4.09
C GLY A 145 33.35 18.05 3.89
N VAL A 146 32.06 17.73 3.89
CA VAL A 146 31.52 16.40 3.56
C VAL A 146 31.00 16.42 2.12
N GLU A 147 31.57 15.56 1.29
CA GLU A 147 31.08 15.23 -0.04
C GLU A 147 30.66 13.77 -0.08
N LEU A 148 29.41 13.52 -0.43
CA LEU A 148 28.86 12.18 -0.56
C LEU A 148 28.09 12.07 -1.87
N GLY A 149 28.41 11.03 -2.65
CA GLY A 149 27.74 10.73 -3.91
C GLY A 149 27.99 11.76 -5.01
N THR A 150 27.13 11.75 -6.02
CA THR A 150 27.25 12.57 -7.23
C THR A 150 25.88 13.10 -7.65
N PRO A 151 25.80 14.15 -8.49
CA PRO A 151 24.52 14.66 -8.99
C PRO A 151 23.67 13.62 -9.74
N SER A 152 24.23 12.49 -10.20
CA SER A 152 23.43 11.40 -10.78
C SER A 152 22.54 10.67 -9.76
N ALA A 153 22.65 11.00 -8.47
CA ALA A 153 21.77 10.50 -7.43
C ALA A 153 20.30 10.89 -7.68
N TYR A 154 20.01 12.12 -8.17
CA TYR A 154 18.64 12.52 -8.49
C TYR A 154 18.01 11.62 -9.53
N ASP A 155 18.71 11.36 -10.64
CA ASP A 155 18.20 10.53 -11.73
C ASP A 155 18.03 9.07 -11.31
N SER A 156 18.96 8.59 -10.47
CA SER A 156 18.89 7.23 -9.90
C SER A 156 17.67 7.07 -8.99
N ASN A 157 17.41 8.05 -8.12
CA ASN A 157 16.27 8.07 -7.20
C ASN A 157 14.94 8.20 -7.96
N ILE A 158 14.86 9.10 -8.94
CA ILE A 158 13.67 9.25 -9.79
C ILE A 158 13.36 7.94 -10.53
N LYS A 159 14.39 7.30 -11.12
CA LYS A 159 14.23 6.02 -11.80
C LYS A 159 13.76 4.92 -10.85
N ALA A 160 14.32 4.84 -9.64
CA ALA A 160 13.92 3.85 -8.64
C ALA A 160 12.45 4.04 -8.23
N LEU A 161 12.00 5.29 -8.03
CA LEU A 161 10.60 5.60 -7.74
C LEU A 161 9.65 5.26 -8.90
N GLN A 162 10.06 5.51 -10.15
CA GLN A 162 9.28 5.11 -11.32
C GLN A 162 9.17 3.58 -11.45
N GLN A 163 10.26 2.86 -11.20
CA GLN A 163 10.26 1.39 -11.19
C GLN A 163 9.36 0.83 -10.08
N TYR A 164 9.40 1.45 -8.90
CA TYR A 164 8.50 1.11 -7.80
C TYR A 164 7.03 1.26 -8.19
N LEU A 165 6.62 2.40 -8.77
CA LEU A 165 5.25 2.61 -9.22
C LEU A 165 4.79 1.58 -10.25
N ASN A 166 5.67 1.21 -11.19
CA ASN A 166 5.37 0.18 -12.19
C ASN A 166 5.23 -1.23 -11.59
N SER A 167 5.67 -1.44 -10.35
CA SER A 167 5.60 -2.72 -9.65
C SER A 167 4.42 -2.86 -8.68
N LEU A 168 3.62 -1.80 -8.50
CA LEU A 168 2.38 -1.79 -7.69
C LEU A 168 1.20 -2.40 -8.45
#